data_AF-A0A653PBI8-F1
#
_entry.id   AF-A0A653PBI8-F1
#
_cell.length_a   1.000
_cell.length_b   1.000
_cell.length_c   1.000
_cell.angle_alpha   90.00
_cell.angle_beta   90.00
_cell.angle_gamma   90.00
#
_symmetry.space_group_name_H-M   'P 1'
#
loop_
_entity.id
_entity.type
_entity.pdbx_description
1 polymer ?
#
loop_
_entity_poly.entity_id
_entity_poly.type
_entity_poly.pdbx_seq_one_letter_code
_entity_poly.pdbx_strand_id
1 'polypeptide(L)'
;MKIFLQLALFLVSTTMCSQQNIPSKQINENLDIGAFSESYEDRNLLKGNVFSVKSYTSDSKQKKSKDDKVFEGKTLHLTNHTIYRKDGRRSFRKEISGSGVSTSKYYYNESSGNLVLKESQYDREYGKSQYSSWFFYDKNQIISEEINLEKNDTKISLSNYTKYKVEDSASQKKITVSQIGSDSISDPDKTYIFNQKNLKKISPLYQSKVQKLSLLNGIYKLDEIEDYVVEGRKVYFKYDKKGYLISEIWYNQKGLENKTEFTYNDDYTETIESHYHLLGTEIASKNYKKFDQYGNITFDQTKYYDGSVGSIEEFEYQYDKEGNWIGKKRFYSEANNGIIGKKKLTTVEIREIEYYTKDSQQKDHELPKIPEIINEIRKNIPKIAKENDSYLNEKKSAIEANSYDAEITVKESDDIKNFTPKYWELKEIAYGNLDEDENEEAVAVYEMPNIDREDAEQILAIYKKQNGKWKITHQTSSPLLSSQSGGMMGNPFNGISIAKKSIVISHFGGSRDKWEYTHRYRFQNGDWYLIGASASFGAPCDYWVKFDYNISTGDATYQKTVENCENGEKKVLQSQKLNKKIAPPKMDAVVPGNSTFKFPNVKNEIYY
;
A
#
# COMPACT_ATOMS: atom_id res chain seq x y z
N MET A 1 69.81 -46.27 41.54
CA MET A 1 68.98 -46.28 42.76
C MET A 1 67.57 -45.82 42.37
N LYS A 2 66.60 -46.75 42.31
CA LYS A 2 65.11 -46.60 42.37
C LYS A 2 64.40 -45.67 41.34
N ILE A 3 63.17 -45.87 40.86
CA ILE A 3 62.19 -46.95 40.65
C ILE A 3 60.92 -46.25 40.09
N PHE A 4 60.24 -46.86 39.09
CA PHE A 4 58.82 -46.72 38.67
C PHE A 4 58.29 -45.35 38.14
N LEU A 5 57.50 -45.21 37.06
CA LEU A 5 56.26 -45.81 36.51
C LEU A 5 55.03 -44.90 36.75
N GLN A 6 54.24 -44.70 35.67
CA GLN A 6 52.79 -44.41 35.59
C GLN A 6 52.20 -42.98 35.51
N LEU A 7 51.35 -42.88 34.45
CA LEU A 7 50.08 -42.18 34.29
C LEU A 7 50.01 -40.64 34.36
N ALA A 8 49.69 -40.04 33.21
CA ALA A 8 48.82 -38.86 33.15
C ALA A 8 47.80 -39.02 32.01
N LEU A 9 46.57 -39.27 32.44
CA LEU A 9 45.26 -39.17 31.80
C LEU A 9 45.16 -38.50 30.41
N PHE A 10 44.43 -39.21 29.55
CA PHE A 10 43.47 -38.66 28.59
C PHE A 10 42.81 -37.36 29.11
N LEU A 11 43.10 -36.24 28.44
CA LEU A 11 42.15 -35.13 28.30
C LEU A 11 41.91 -34.97 26.81
N VAL A 12 40.86 -35.66 26.35
CA VAL A 12 40.16 -35.27 25.13
C VAL A 12 39.74 -33.83 25.36
N SER A 13 40.48 -32.90 24.77
CA SER A 13 39.98 -31.55 24.58
C SER A 13 38.75 -31.69 23.71
N THR A 14 37.58 -31.70 24.35
CA THR A 14 36.36 -31.29 23.68
C THR A 14 36.64 -29.88 23.19
N THR A 15 37.05 -29.76 21.93
CA THR A 15 36.80 -28.58 21.14
C THR A 15 35.29 -28.40 21.17
N MET A 16 34.81 -27.70 22.20
CA MET A 16 33.56 -26.99 22.11
C MET A 16 33.69 -26.18 20.83
N CYS A 17 33.02 -26.63 19.77
CA CYS A 17 32.72 -25.81 18.61
C CYS A 17 32.16 -24.52 19.21
N SER A 18 32.95 -23.45 19.22
CA SER A 18 32.44 -22.18 19.68
C SER A 18 31.36 -21.82 18.67
N GLN A 19 30.12 -21.81 19.15
CA GLN A 19 28.97 -21.41 18.38
C GLN A 19 29.23 -19.93 18.04
N GLN A 20 29.74 -19.67 16.83
CA GLN A 20 29.98 -18.30 16.38
C GLN A 20 28.62 -17.61 16.27
N ASN A 21 28.30 -16.81 17.28
CA ASN A 21 27.06 -16.05 17.35
C ASN A 21 27.05 -14.98 16.25
N ILE A 22 25.98 -14.97 15.44
CA ILE A 22 25.72 -13.91 14.46
C ILE A 22 25.44 -12.61 15.24
N PRO A 23 26.20 -11.52 15.01
CA PRO A 23 26.03 -10.26 15.76
C PRO A 23 24.62 -9.68 15.62
N SER A 24 24.04 -9.20 16.72
CA SER A 24 22.71 -8.58 16.74
C SER A 24 22.61 -7.38 15.80
N LYS A 25 23.68 -6.59 15.69
CA LYS A 25 23.79 -5.50 14.70
C LYS A 25 23.61 -6.00 13.26
N GLN A 26 24.30 -7.08 12.89
CA GLN A 26 24.20 -7.67 11.55
C GLN A 26 22.79 -8.19 11.30
N ILE A 27 22.13 -8.74 12.31
CA ILE A 27 20.73 -9.16 12.22
C ILE A 27 19.83 -7.95 11.98
N ASN A 28 19.85 -6.96 12.87
CA ASN A 28 18.97 -5.79 12.80
C ASN A 28 19.13 -5.01 11.49
N GLU A 29 20.36 -4.83 11.00
CA GLU A 29 20.62 -4.12 9.74
C GLU A 29 20.14 -4.87 8.49
N ASN A 30 19.86 -6.19 8.59
CA ASN A 30 19.40 -7.01 7.48
C ASN A 30 17.92 -7.41 7.56
N LEU A 31 17.21 -6.97 8.61
CA LEU A 31 15.75 -6.97 8.64
C LEU A 31 15.27 -5.79 7.79
N ASP A 32 14.23 -6.00 6.97
CA ASP A 32 13.71 -4.99 6.04
C ASP A 32 12.88 -3.92 6.76
N ILE A 33 13.52 -3.19 7.69
CA ILE A 33 12.95 -2.15 8.52
C ILE A 33 13.36 -0.79 7.94
N GLY A 34 12.42 -0.10 7.31
CA GLY A 34 12.68 1.15 6.57
C GLY A 34 13.40 2.20 7.41
N ALA A 35 12.97 2.42 8.66
CA ALA A 35 13.58 3.38 9.57
C ALA A 35 15.05 3.06 9.88
N PHE A 36 15.44 1.78 9.92
CA PHE A 36 16.83 1.39 10.13
C PHE A 36 17.65 1.72 8.89
N SER A 37 17.22 1.26 7.71
CA SER A 37 17.87 1.57 6.44
C SER A 37 18.07 3.08 6.25
N GLU A 38 17.03 3.88 6.49
CA GLU A 38 17.10 5.33 6.39
C GLU A 38 18.09 5.95 7.38
N SER A 39 18.23 5.39 8.58
CA SER A 39 19.09 5.97 9.62
C SER A 39 20.57 5.95 9.26
N TYR A 40 21.03 4.95 8.49
CA TYR A 40 22.44 4.76 8.13
C TYR A 40 22.73 4.83 6.62
N GLU A 41 21.73 5.12 5.78
CA GLU A 41 21.83 5.17 4.30
C GLU A 41 23.07 5.95 3.80
N ASP A 42 23.32 7.13 4.37
CA ASP A 42 24.41 8.01 3.92
C ASP A 42 25.77 7.65 4.51
N ARG A 43 25.82 6.76 5.51
CA ARG A 43 27.02 6.47 6.30
C ARG A 43 28.18 5.96 5.45
N ASN A 44 27.87 5.17 4.41
CA ASN A 44 28.86 4.63 3.49
C ASN A 44 29.01 5.46 2.21
N LEU A 45 28.19 6.52 2.03
CA LEU A 45 28.19 7.40 0.86
C LEU A 45 28.98 8.69 1.11
N LEU A 46 29.08 9.12 2.36
CA LEU A 46 29.77 10.34 2.77
C LEU A 46 31.13 10.01 3.40
N LYS A 47 32.15 10.77 3.00
CA LYS A 47 33.51 10.68 3.53
C LYS A 47 33.74 11.73 4.62
N GLY A 48 34.53 11.39 5.62
CA GLY A 48 34.83 12.27 6.76
C GLY A 48 33.66 12.43 7.75
N ASN A 49 33.88 13.25 8.77
CA ASN A 49 32.89 13.48 9.84
C ASN A 49 31.91 14.57 9.43
N VAL A 50 30.95 14.23 8.57
CA VAL A 50 29.91 15.16 8.11
C VAL A 50 28.93 15.46 9.25
N PHE A 51 28.65 16.75 9.45
CA PHE A 51 27.67 17.28 10.41
C PHE A 51 26.30 17.51 9.76
N SER A 52 26.26 18.16 8.59
CA SER A 52 25.02 18.45 7.87
C SER A 52 25.22 18.46 6.36
N VAL A 53 24.14 18.15 5.62
CA VAL A 53 24.10 18.25 4.17
C VAL A 53 22.81 18.95 3.75
N LYS A 54 22.93 20.04 2.98
CA LYS A 54 21.81 20.63 2.23
C LYS A 54 21.96 20.31 0.75
N SER A 55 20.90 19.81 0.12
CA SER A 55 20.90 19.45 -1.30
C SER A 55 19.97 20.35 -2.09
N TYR A 56 20.44 20.81 -3.25
CA TYR A 56 19.71 21.70 -4.14
C TYR A 56 19.69 21.14 -5.56
N THR A 57 18.62 21.36 -6.32
CA THR A 57 18.50 20.94 -7.72
C THR A 57 17.76 21.96 -8.57
N SER A 58 18.14 22.07 -9.85
CA SER A 58 17.42 22.89 -10.84
C SER A 58 16.21 22.17 -11.43
N ASP A 59 16.13 20.85 -11.25
CA ASP A 59 15.05 20.01 -11.75
C ASP A 59 14.00 19.81 -10.64
N SER A 60 13.26 20.88 -10.38
CA SER A 60 12.25 20.90 -9.32
C SER A 60 11.01 21.64 -9.79
N LYS A 61 9.84 21.07 -9.48
CA LYS A 61 8.52 21.70 -9.70
C LYS A 61 8.11 22.64 -8.55
N GLN A 62 9.04 22.97 -7.64
CA GLN A 62 8.76 23.83 -6.49
C GLN A 62 8.56 25.30 -6.91
N LYS A 63 7.73 26.03 -6.15
CA LYS A 63 7.66 27.49 -6.24
C LYS A 63 8.91 28.12 -5.65
N LYS A 64 9.29 29.29 -6.17
CA LYS A 64 10.48 30.04 -5.74
C LYS A 64 10.46 30.28 -4.22
N SER A 65 11.57 29.98 -3.56
CA SER A 65 11.77 30.12 -2.11
C SER A 65 12.89 31.10 -1.79
N LYS A 66 12.91 31.61 -0.55
CA LYS A 66 14.02 32.43 -0.02
C LYS A 66 15.35 31.69 0.07
N ASP A 67 15.30 30.36 0.12
CA ASP A 67 16.48 29.49 0.21
C ASP A 67 17.03 29.11 -1.18
N ASP A 68 16.39 29.57 -2.26
CA ASP A 68 16.82 29.26 -3.62
C ASP A 68 18.17 29.91 -3.94
N LYS A 69 18.95 29.22 -4.76
CA LYS A 69 20.26 29.67 -5.24
C LYS A 69 20.23 29.86 -6.74
N VAL A 70 21.15 30.67 -7.26
CA VAL A 70 21.41 30.75 -8.70
C VAL A 70 22.81 30.21 -8.94
N PHE A 71 22.91 29.23 -9.84
CA PHE A 71 24.19 28.66 -10.25
C PHE A 71 24.15 28.37 -11.74
N GLU A 72 25.17 28.85 -12.47
CA GLU A 72 25.28 28.70 -13.93
C GLU A 72 24.00 29.07 -14.71
N GLY A 73 23.34 30.15 -14.29
CA GLY A 73 22.13 30.66 -14.94
C GLY A 73 20.85 29.85 -14.67
N LYS A 74 20.90 28.80 -13.84
CA LYS A 74 19.73 28.06 -13.38
C LYS A 74 19.38 28.41 -11.92
N THR A 75 18.09 28.50 -11.64
CA THR A 75 17.59 28.55 -10.26
C THR A 75 17.64 27.15 -9.68
N LEU A 76 18.18 27.03 -8.46
CA LEU A 76 18.33 25.81 -7.70
C LEU A 76 17.43 25.86 -6.46
N HIS A 77 16.60 24.86 -6.29
CA HIS A 77 15.66 24.75 -5.18
C HIS A 77 16.19 23.80 -4.11
N LEU A 78 16.06 24.19 -2.84
CA LEU A 78 16.40 23.32 -1.70
C LEU A 78 15.41 22.13 -1.67
N THR A 79 15.94 20.91 -1.69
CA THR A 79 15.14 19.68 -1.68
C THR A 79 15.31 18.88 -0.40
N ASN A 80 16.47 18.94 0.23
CA ASN A 80 16.77 18.18 1.43
C ASN A 80 17.72 18.94 2.36
N HIS A 81 17.51 18.81 3.66
CA HIS A 81 18.46 19.17 4.70
C HIS A 81 18.54 18.04 5.72
N THR A 82 19.70 17.39 5.82
CA THR A 82 19.95 16.28 6.75
C THR A 82 21.04 16.65 7.74
N ILE A 83 20.83 16.30 9.01
CA ILE A 83 21.81 16.45 10.09
C ILE A 83 22.19 15.06 10.57
N TYR A 84 23.47 14.86 10.83
CA TYR A 84 24.04 13.58 11.22
C TYR A 84 24.57 13.63 12.65
N ARG A 85 24.70 12.45 13.25
CA ARG A 85 25.50 12.20 14.45
C ARG A 85 26.96 11.96 14.05
N LYS A 86 27.87 12.01 15.01
CA LYS A 86 29.31 11.73 14.78
C LYS A 86 29.60 10.35 14.22
N ASP A 87 28.69 9.39 14.38
CA ASP A 87 28.81 8.04 13.83
C ASP A 87 28.25 7.88 12.39
N GLY A 88 27.83 8.99 11.77
CA GLY A 88 27.32 9.07 10.41
C GLY A 88 25.83 8.77 10.26
N ARG A 89 25.12 8.46 11.36
CA ARG A 89 23.67 8.20 11.30
C ARG A 89 22.87 9.48 11.35
N ARG A 90 21.71 9.50 10.70
CA ARG A 90 20.82 10.66 10.68
C ARG A 90 20.28 10.95 12.09
N SER A 91 20.28 12.21 12.50
CA SER A 91 19.54 12.70 13.68
C SER A 91 18.27 13.44 13.26
N PHE A 92 18.33 14.12 12.11
CA PHE A 92 17.22 14.89 11.54
C PHE A 92 17.28 14.88 10.02
N ARG A 93 16.12 14.86 9.37
CA ARG A 93 15.97 15.06 7.93
C ARG A 93 14.77 15.95 7.66
N LYS A 94 14.91 16.91 6.76
CA LYS A 94 13.82 17.72 6.21
C LYS A 94 13.84 17.60 4.70
N GLU A 95 12.75 17.15 4.10
CA GLU A 95 12.60 17.09 2.65
C GLU A 95 11.53 18.05 2.20
N ILE A 96 11.76 18.67 1.05
CA ILE A 96 10.90 19.68 0.46
C ILE A 96 10.55 19.18 -0.94
N SER A 97 9.26 19.14 -1.24
CA SER A 97 8.73 18.72 -2.53
C SER A 97 7.66 19.71 -3.00
N GLY A 98 7.25 19.63 -4.26
CA GLY A 98 6.13 20.43 -4.77
C GLY A 98 4.81 20.17 -4.01
N SER A 99 4.69 19.01 -3.36
CA SER A 99 3.49 18.60 -2.60
C SER A 99 3.52 18.93 -1.11
N GLY A 100 4.60 19.56 -0.62
CA GLY A 100 4.77 19.90 0.80
C GLY A 100 6.12 19.52 1.39
N VAL A 101 6.20 19.57 2.72
CA VAL A 101 7.42 19.36 3.51
C VAL A 101 7.28 18.12 4.39
N SER A 102 8.29 17.26 4.43
CA SER A 102 8.42 16.21 5.45
C SER A 102 9.56 16.54 6.40
N THR A 103 9.41 16.20 7.68
CA THR A 103 10.50 16.20 8.64
C THR A 103 10.55 14.86 9.36
N SER A 104 11.74 14.36 9.62
CA SER A 104 11.98 13.14 10.40
C SER A 104 13.04 13.39 11.46
N LYS A 105 12.80 12.90 12.68
CA LYS A 105 13.75 12.90 13.79
C LYS A 105 14.06 11.48 14.21
N TYR A 106 15.31 11.23 14.54
CA TYR A 106 15.82 9.91 14.89
C TYR A 106 16.42 9.94 16.28
N TYR A 107 15.97 9.02 17.13
CA TYR A 107 16.35 8.96 18.54
C TYR A 107 17.01 7.63 18.82
N TYR A 108 18.18 7.69 19.47
CA TYR A 108 19.00 6.52 19.75
C TYR A 108 19.17 6.32 21.25
N ASN A 109 19.27 5.07 21.68
CA ASN A 109 19.71 4.75 23.02
C ASN A 109 21.24 4.89 23.09
N GLU A 110 21.74 5.80 23.93
CA GLU A 110 23.17 6.13 23.99
C GLU A 110 24.05 4.96 24.46
N SER A 111 23.52 3.99 25.23
CA SER A 111 24.29 2.85 25.73
C SER A 111 24.44 1.73 24.70
N SER A 112 23.36 1.37 24.02
CA SER A 112 23.34 0.30 23.01
C SER A 112 23.66 0.80 21.60
N GLY A 113 23.49 2.10 21.37
CA GLY A 113 23.51 2.71 20.04
C GLY A 113 22.26 2.44 19.22
N ASN A 114 21.28 1.65 19.67
CA ASN A 114 20.12 1.28 18.86
C ASN A 114 19.14 2.44 18.59
N LEU A 115 18.50 2.48 17.42
CA LEU A 115 17.41 3.41 17.14
C LEU A 115 16.18 3.00 17.97
N VAL A 116 15.64 3.89 18.79
CA VAL A 116 14.50 3.58 19.69
C VAL A 116 13.22 4.30 19.29
N LEU A 117 13.33 5.41 18.56
CA LEU A 117 12.20 6.15 18.03
C LEU A 117 12.56 6.86 16.73
N LYS A 118 11.64 6.84 15.77
CA LYS A 118 11.60 7.76 14.63
C LYS A 118 10.29 8.54 14.67
N GLU A 119 10.36 9.86 14.70
CA GLU A 119 9.18 10.72 14.50
C GLU A 119 9.19 11.24 13.06
N SER A 120 8.04 11.23 12.39
CA SER A 120 7.86 11.81 11.07
C SER A 120 6.66 12.73 11.03
N GLN A 121 6.83 13.93 10.47
CA GLN A 121 5.76 14.90 10.27
C GLN A 121 5.68 15.26 8.80
N TYR A 122 4.48 15.25 8.24
CA TYR A 122 4.20 15.66 6.88
C TYR A 122 3.29 16.87 6.90
N ASP A 123 3.71 17.93 6.21
CA ASP A 123 2.95 19.16 6.00
C ASP A 123 2.63 19.25 4.50
N ARG A 124 1.43 18.79 4.12
CA ARG A 124 0.97 18.67 2.73
C ARG A 124 -0.17 19.65 2.47
N GLU A 125 -0.48 19.91 1.21
CA GLU A 125 -1.59 20.78 0.80
C GLU A 125 -2.94 20.39 1.41
N TYR A 126 -3.18 19.08 1.60
CA TYR A 126 -4.44 18.54 2.13
C TYR A 126 -4.45 18.37 3.66
N GLY A 127 -3.37 18.71 4.37
CA GLY A 127 -3.31 18.63 5.83
C GLY A 127 -1.96 18.20 6.39
N LYS A 128 -1.91 18.14 7.72
CA LYS A 128 -0.73 17.73 8.49
C LYS A 128 -0.95 16.36 9.08
N SER A 129 0.05 15.48 8.98
CA SER A 129 0.05 14.17 9.64
C SER A 129 1.34 13.95 10.42
N GLN A 130 1.22 13.23 11.53
CA GLN A 130 2.33 12.91 12.43
C GLN A 130 2.35 11.42 12.71
N TYR A 131 3.53 10.81 12.60
CA TYR A 131 3.77 9.40 12.84
C TYR A 131 4.94 9.22 13.81
N SER A 132 4.86 8.18 14.64
CA SER A 132 5.97 7.77 15.50
C SER A 132 6.16 6.25 15.43
N SER A 133 7.39 5.82 15.15
CA SER A 133 7.80 4.42 15.11
C SER A 133 8.66 4.12 16.33
N TRP A 134 8.14 3.31 17.25
CA TRP A 134 8.82 2.93 18.49
C TRP A 134 9.44 1.55 18.36
N PHE A 135 10.72 1.41 18.69
CA PHE A 135 11.49 0.18 18.51
C PHE A 135 11.94 -0.37 19.87
N PHE A 136 11.62 -1.63 20.14
CA PHE A 136 11.96 -2.33 21.37
C PHE A 136 12.89 -3.50 21.07
N TYR A 137 13.79 -3.80 22.00
CA TYR A 137 14.84 -4.79 21.82
C TYR A 137 14.80 -5.83 22.93
N ASP A 138 15.18 -7.06 22.59
CA ASP A 138 15.38 -8.13 23.55
C ASP A 138 16.69 -7.95 24.35
N LYS A 139 16.93 -8.89 25.28
CA LYS A 139 18.17 -8.89 26.09
C LYS A 139 19.46 -9.02 25.27
N ASN A 140 19.38 -9.55 24.05
CA ASN A 140 20.51 -9.73 23.13
C ASN A 140 20.66 -8.54 22.16
N GLN A 141 19.88 -7.46 22.36
CA GLN A 141 19.85 -6.27 21.49
C GLN A 141 19.35 -6.56 20.07
N ILE A 142 18.59 -7.65 19.87
CA ILE A 142 17.86 -7.90 18.62
C ILE A 142 16.49 -7.23 18.76
N ILE A 143 16.01 -6.56 17.71
CA ILE A 143 14.66 -5.97 17.73
C ILE A 143 13.61 -7.05 18.05
N SER A 144 12.70 -6.73 18.96
CA SER A 144 11.63 -7.63 19.41
C SER A 144 10.25 -7.13 19.00
N GLU A 145 10.05 -5.80 18.99
CA GLU A 145 8.77 -5.17 18.69
C GLU A 145 8.97 -3.83 18.00
N GLU A 146 8.05 -3.50 17.10
CA GLU A 146 7.92 -2.20 16.46
C GLU A 146 6.45 -1.76 16.57
N ILE A 147 6.22 -0.57 17.10
CA ILE A 147 4.87 0.00 17.25
C ILE A 147 4.82 1.32 16.52
N ASN A 148 4.04 1.36 15.44
CA ASN A 148 3.81 2.55 14.65
C ASN A 148 2.50 3.20 15.08
N LEU A 149 2.58 4.46 15.49
CA LEU A 149 1.43 5.27 15.88
C LEU A 149 1.24 6.41 14.89
N GLU A 150 -0.02 6.73 14.62
CA GLU A 150 -0.44 7.93 13.93
C GLU A 150 -1.07 8.90 14.93
N LYS A 151 -0.77 10.18 14.80
CA LYS A 151 -1.32 11.25 15.62
C LYS A 151 -2.04 12.26 14.73
N ASN A 152 -3.33 12.40 15.00
CA ASN A 152 -4.19 13.44 14.47
C ASN A 152 -4.50 14.45 15.60
N ASP A 153 -5.10 15.60 15.25
CA ASP A 153 -5.30 16.73 16.19
C ASP A 153 -5.99 16.35 17.51
N THR A 154 -6.78 15.27 17.54
CA THR A 154 -7.57 14.84 18.70
C THR A 154 -7.23 13.44 19.24
N LYS A 155 -6.43 12.64 18.53
CA LYS A 155 -6.26 11.21 18.87
C LYS A 155 -4.91 10.66 18.40
N ILE A 156 -4.35 9.76 19.22
CA ILE A 156 -3.26 8.87 18.84
C ILE A 156 -3.85 7.48 18.60
N SER A 157 -3.55 6.87 17.47
CA SER A 157 -4.04 5.55 17.08
C SER A 157 -2.90 4.65 16.60
N LEU A 158 -3.12 3.34 16.68
CA LEU A 158 -2.24 2.34 16.09
C LEU A 158 -2.30 2.42 14.56
N SER A 159 -1.14 2.51 13.93
CA SER A 159 -0.97 2.31 12.48
C SER A 159 -0.64 0.85 12.18
N ASN A 160 0.38 0.30 12.85
CA ASN A 160 0.67 -1.13 12.82
C ASN A 160 1.45 -1.55 14.07
N TYR A 161 1.36 -2.85 14.40
CA TYR A 161 2.15 -3.48 15.45
C TYR A 161 2.89 -4.68 14.88
N THR A 162 4.21 -4.69 14.98
CA THR A 162 5.06 -5.76 14.47
C THR A 162 5.84 -6.42 15.58
N LYS A 163 5.87 -7.76 15.59
CA LYS A 163 6.61 -8.58 16.55
C LYS A 163 7.65 -9.43 15.84
N TYR A 164 8.84 -9.50 16.43
CA TYR A 164 9.99 -10.23 15.93
C TYR A 164 10.29 -11.38 16.90
N LYS A 165 9.97 -12.61 16.50
CA LYS A 165 10.23 -13.82 17.29
C LYS A 165 11.53 -14.47 16.82
N VAL A 166 12.51 -14.54 17.72
CA VAL A 166 13.79 -15.19 17.47
C VAL A 166 13.72 -16.67 17.90
N GLU A 167 14.03 -17.57 16.98
CA GLU A 167 14.22 -19.00 17.21
C GLU A 167 15.69 -19.33 16.95
N ASP A 168 16.40 -19.74 18.00
CA ASP A 168 17.84 -19.98 17.96
C ASP A 168 18.13 -21.49 17.96
N SER A 169 19.06 -21.91 17.11
CA SER A 169 19.53 -23.29 17.04
C SER A 169 21.05 -23.33 16.86
N ALA A 170 21.64 -24.52 16.92
CA ALA A 170 23.08 -24.69 16.83
C ALA A 170 23.71 -24.09 15.56
N SER A 171 22.98 -24.11 14.42
CA SER A 171 23.50 -23.74 13.10
C SER A 171 22.79 -22.57 12.42
N GLN A 172 21.63 -22.16 12.91
CA GLN A 172 20.80 -21.12 12.30
C GLN A 172 20.05 -20.29 13.35
N LYS A 173 19.82 -19.02 13.05
CA LYS A 173 18.85 -18.14 13.73
C LYS A 173 17.71 -17.82 12.78
N LYS A 174 16.50 -18.17 13.17
CA LYS A 174 15.28 -17.84 12.42
C LYS A 174 14.55 -16.70 13.12
N ILE A 175 14.12 -15.71 12.37
CA ILE A 175 13.31 -14.59 12.85
C ILE A 175 11.99 -14.62 12.10
N THR A 176 10.91 -14.86 12.82
CA THR A 176 9.55 -14.73 12.30
C THR A 176 9.05 -13.32 12.64
N VAL A 177 8.56 -12.61 11.63
CA VAL A 177 8.02 -11.25 11.76
C VAL A 177 6.52 -11.31 11.52
N SER A 178 5.76 -11.08 12.57
CA SER A 178 4.29 -11.05 12.56
C SER A 178 3.84 -9.60 12.68
N GLN A 179 3.12 -9.12 11.68
CA GLN A 179 2.63 -7.75 11.60
C GLN A 179 1.12 -7.74 11.74
N ILE A 180 0.59 -6.81 12.53
CA ILE A 180 -0.83 -6.60 12.76
C ILE A 180 -1.18 -5.19 12.29
N GLY A 181 -2.15 -5.08 11.39
CA GLY A 181 -2.63 -3.82 10.83
C GLY A 181 -3.43 -2.97 11.83
N SER A 182 -3.80 -1.75 11.42
CA SER A 182 -4.66 -0.86 12.21
C SER A 182 -6.08 -1.41 12.43
N ASP A 183 -6.52 -2.32 11.57
CA ASP A 183 -7.77 -3.09 11.68
C ASP A 183 -7.66 -4.27 12.65
N SER A 184 -6.49 -4.46 13.28
CA SER A 184 -6.21 -5.59 14.16
C SER A 184 -6.37 -6.94 13.46
N ILE A 185 -5.98 -7.02 12.19
CA ILE A 185 -5.86 -8.27 11.42
C ILE A 185 -4.38 -8.55 11.17
N SER A 186 -3.97 -9.82 11.22
CA SER A 186 -2.57 -10.18 10.97
C SER A 186 -2.26 -10.28 9.49
N ASP A 187 -1.14 -9.69 9.08
CA ASP A 187 -0.52 -9.96 7.79
C ASP A 187 0.17 -11.34 7.80
N PRO A 188 0.34 -12.00 6.64
CA PRO A 188 1.17 -13.18 6.52
C PRO A 188 2.59 -12.96 7.05
N ASP A 189 3.05 -13.90 7.88
CA ASP A 189 4.37 -13.85 8.50
C ASP A 189 5.52 -13.75 7.47
N LYS A 190 6.48 -12.87 7.74
CA LYS A 190 7.79 -12.88 7.05
C LYS A 190 8.77 -13.72 7.85
N THR A 191 9.72 -14.35 7.17
CA THR A 191 10.75 -15.15 7.82
C THR A 191 12.13 -14.78 7.32
N TYR A 192 13.07 -14.59 8.24
CA TYR A 192 14.49 -14.39 7.97
C TYR A 192 15.26 -15.55 8.59
N ILE A 193 16.07 -16.25 7.80
CA ILE A 193 16.86 -17.39 8.26
C ILE A 193 18.32 -17.03 8.06
N PHE A 194 19.00 -16.76 9.17
CA PHE A 194 20.41 -16.44 9.22
C PHE A 194 21.22 -17.70 9.54
N ASN A 195 22.20 -17.97 8.70
CA ASN A 195 23.25 -18.95 8.93
C ASN A 195 24.60 -18.22 8.96
N GLN A 196 25.69 -18.91 9.32
CA GLN A 196 27.03 -18.29 9.42
C GLN A 196 27.47 -17.55 8.14
N LYS A 197 27.02 -18.01 6.97
CA LYS A 197 27.43 -17.46 5.68
C LYS A 197 26.26 -16.96 4.83
N ASN A 198 25.02 -17.27 5.18
CA ASN A 198 23.89 -17.07 4.28
C ASN A 198 22.72 -16.43 5.03
N LEU A 199 21.91 -15.66 4.32
CA LEU A 199 20.63 -15.14 4.76
C LEU A 199 19.57 -15.52 3.73
N LYS A 200 18.48 -16.14 4.18
CA LYS A 200 17.28 -16.34 3.36
C LYS A 200 16.16 -15.46 3.90
N LYS A 201 15.57 -14.62 3.05
CA LYS A 201 14.37 -13.82 3.35
C LYS A 201 13.16 -14.43 2.64
N ILE A 202 12.03 -14.53 3.34
CA ILE A 202 10.75 -15.01 2.81
C ILE A 202 9.69 -13.98 3.18
N SER A 203 9.05 -13.38 2.18
CA SER A 203 8.14 -12.24 2.34
C SER A 203 6.89 -12.43 1.48
N PRO A 204 5.78 -12.97 2.01
CA PRO A 204 4.62 -13.38 1.21
C PRO A 204 3.91 -12.23 0.46
N LEU A 205 3.92 -11.03 1.04
CA LEU A 205 3.23 -9.83 0.51
C LEU A 205 4.12 -8.93 -0.37
N TYR A 206 5.43 -9.17 -0.44
CA TYR A 206 6.34 -8.26 -1.14
C TYR A 206 6.47 -8.62 -2.61
N GLN A 207 6.98 -7.66 -3.38
CA GLN A 207 7.38 -7.90 -4.77
C GLN A 207 8.37 -9.06 -4.90
N SER A 208 9.14 -9.44 -3.87
CA SER A 208 9.96 -10.66 -3.91
C SER A 208 9.49 -11.62 -2.83
N LYS A 209 9.07 -12.84 -3.22
CA LYS A 209 8.64 -13.84 -2.24
C LYS A 209 9.81 -14.48 -1.51
N VAL A 210 10.93 -14.73 -2.21
CA VAL A 210 12.14 -15.32 -1.61
C VAL A 210 13.39 -14.60 -2.10
N GLN A 211 14.29 -14.28 -1.16
CA GLN A 211 15.63 -13.79 -1.46
C GLN A 211 16.67 -14.69 -0.79
N LYS A 212 17.74 -15.02 -1.50
CA LYS A 212 18.88 -15.77 -0.98
C LYS A 212 20.11 -14.87 -1.07
N LEU A 213 20.81 -14.72 0.04
CA LEU A 213 21.97 -13.85 0.16
C LEU A 213 23.15 -14.60 0.76
N SER A 214 24.35 -14.29 0.30
CA SER A 214 25.62 -14.83 0.81
C SER A 214 26.48 -13.72 1.41
N LEU A 215 27.19 -14.04 2.48
CA LEU A 215 28.08 -13.14 3.17
C LEU A 215 29.40 -13.03 2.41
N LEU A 216 29.67 -11.85 1.87
CA LEU A 216 30.90 -11.53 1.16
C LEU A 216 31.52 -10.26 1.75
N ASN A 217 32.75 -10.37 2.25
CA ASN A 217 33.46 -9.27 2.92
C ASN A 217 32.66 -8.64 4.08
N GLY A 218 31.93 -9.47 4.85
CA GLY A 218 31.13 -9.03 6.00
C GLY A 218 29.77 -8.41 5.65
N ILE A 219 29.40 -8.37 4.37
CA ILE A 219 28.14 -7.80 3.88
C ILE A 219 27.34 -8.88 3.17
N TYR A 220 26.04 -8.99 3.44
CA TYR A 220 25.18 -9.88 2.69
C TYR A 220 24.95 -9.32 1.28
N LYS A 221 25.28 -10.13 0.28
CA LYS A 221 25.07 -9.84 -1.14
C LYS A 221 23.96 -10.75 -1.65
N LEU A 222 23.09 -10.20 -2.49
CA LEU A 222 21.95 -10.93 -3.03
C LEU A 222 22.44 -11.90 -4.09
N ASP A 223 22.13 -13.19 -3.99
CA ASP A 223 22.51 -14.21 -4.97
C ASP A 223 21.34 -14.53 -5.92
N GLU A 224 20.15 -14.65 -5.35
CA GLU A 224 18.94 -15.06 -6.06
C GLU A 224 17.69 -14.39 -5.48
N ILE A 225 16.76 -14.01 -6.36
CA ILE A 225 15.37 -13.68 -6.04
C ILE A 225 14.46 -14.68 -6.74
N GLU A 226 13.44 -15.18 -6.05
CA GLU A 226 12.36 -15.99 -6.63
C GLU A 226 11.02 -15.26 -6.48
N ASP A 227 10.16 -15.42 -7.50
CA ASP A 227 8.84 -14.83 -7.65
C ASP A 227 8.84 -13.30 -7.53
N TYR A 228 9.65 -12.64 -8.37
CA TYR A 228 9.75 -11.19 -8.38
C TYR A 228 8.63 -10.51 -9.20
N VAL A 229 7.70 -9.82 -8.53
CA VAL A 229 6.51 -9.11 -9.03
C VAL A 229 5.48 -10.04 -9.68
N VAL A 230 5.95 -11.07 -10.36
CA VAL A 230 5.19 -12.09 -11.08
C VAL A 230 5.72 -13.45 -10.65
N GLU A 231 4.80 -14.38 -10.42
CA GLU A 231 5.13 -15.76 -10.07
C GLU A 231 5.93 -16.45 -11.18
N GLY A 232 6.94 -17.22 -10.78
CA GLY A 232 7.88 -17.90 -11.67
C GLY A 232 9.03 -17.03 -12.19
N ARG A 233 9.07 -15.72 -11.91
CA ARG A 233 10.22 -14.87 -12.26
C ARG A 233 11.38 -15.10 -11.30
N LYS A 234 12.59 -15.25 -11.83
CA LYS A 234 13.83 -15.41 -11.05
C LYS A 234 14.88 -14.39 -11.45
N VAL A 235 15.66 -13.92 -10.50
CA VAL A 235 16.78 -13.00 -10.74
C VAL A 235 18.04 -13.58 -10.11
N TYR A 236 19.13 -13.62 -10.86
CA TYR A 236 20.43 -14.13 -10.42
C TYR A 236 21.48 -13.04 -10.44
N PHE A 237 22.28 -12.99 -9.40
CA PHE A 237 23.36 -12.04 -9.24
C PHE A 237 24.69 -12.80 -9.10
N LYS A 238 25.75 -12.26 -9.67
CA LYS A 238 27.10 -12.78 -9.49
C LYS A 238 28.05 -11.67 -9.13
N TYR A 239 29.01 -11.99 -8.27
CA TYR A 239 30.04 -11.06 -7.83
C TYR A 239 31.42 -11.63 -8.12
N ASP A 240 32.40 -10.75 -8.28
CA ASP A 240 33.80 -11.14 -8.29
C ASP A 240 34.34 -11.40 -6.87
N LYS A 241 35.63 -11.75 -6.78
CA LYS A 241 36.31 -12.04 -5.51
C LYS A 241 36.41 -10.83 -4.57
N LYS A 242 36.33 -9.60 -5.10
CA LYS A 242 36.37 -8.36 -4.31
C LYS A 242 34.96 -7.91 -3.88
N GLY A 243 33.91 -8.53 -4.42
CA GLY A 243 32.51 -8.27 -4.10
C GLY A 243 31.83 -7.24 -4.99
N TYR A 244 32.40 -6.95 -6.16
CA TYR A 244 31.76 -6.14 -7.19
C TYR A 244 30.81 -7.00 -8.03
N LEU A 245 29.63 -6.47 -8.32
CA LEU A 245 28.62 -7.15 -9.12
C LEU A 245 29.14 -7.30 -10.56
N ILE A 246 29.11 -8.49 -11.12
CA ILE A 246 29.57 -8.78 -12.50
C ILE A 246 28.42 -9.13 -13.44
N SER A 247 27.30 -9.64 -12.92
CA SER A 247 26.12 -9.91 -13.73
C SER A 247 24.84 -9.90 -12.91
N GLU A 248 23.77 -9.44 -13.53
CA GLU A 248 22.39 -9.56 -13.07
C GLU A 248 21.54 -10.12 -14.21
N ILE A 249 20.85 -11.24 -13.99
CA ILE A 249 20.14 -11.97 -15.04
C ILE A 249 18.72 -12.30 -14.59
N TRP A 250 17.75 -11.88 -15.40
CA TRP A 250 16.33 -12.03 -15.14
C TRP A 250 15.73 -13.11 -16.04
N TYR A 251 15.01 -14.06 -15.44
CA TYR A 251 14.28 -15.10 -16.15
C TYR A 251 12.81 -15.04 -15.80
N ASN A 252 11.95 -15.27 -16.78
CA ASN A 252 10.54 -15.56 -16.56
C ASN A 252 10.19 -16.93 -17.17
N GLN A 253 8.90 -17.27 -17.18
CA GLN A 253 8.43 -18.56 -17.70
C GLN A 253 8.79 -18.81 -19.19
N LYS A 254 9.03 -17.75 -19.98
CA LYS A 254 9.42 -17.84 -21.40
C LYS A 254 10.93 -17.95 -21.60
N GLY A 255 11.74 -17.82 -20.54
CA GLY A 255 13.20 -17.86 -20.60
C GLY A 255 13.84 -16.54 -20.16
N LEU A 256 14.97 -16.19 -20.78
CA LEU A 256 15.72 -14.97 -20.47
C LEU A 256 14.88 -13.73 -20.77
N GLU A 257 14.69 -12.87 -19.78
CA GLU A 257 13.92 -11.63 -19.90
C GLU A 257 14.84 -10.43 -20.13
N ASN A 258 15.75 -10.21 -19.19
CA ASN A 258 16.69 -9.09 -19.20
C ASN A 258 18.05 -9.54 -18.63
N LYS A 259 19.09 -8.80 -19.00
CA LYS A 259 20.46 -9.07 -18.56
C LYS A 259 21.21 -7.75 -18.39
N THR A 260 22.00 -7.65 -17.34
CA THR A 260 22.97 -6.57 -17.14
C THR A 260 24.33 -7.19 -16.82
N GLU A 261 25.40 -6.70 -17.44
CA GLU A 261 26.77 -7.15 -17.21
C GLU A 261 27.66 -5.98 -16.82
N PHE A 262 28.61 -6.23 -15.92
CA PHE A 262 29.55 -5.25 -15.43
C PHE A 262 30.97 -5.73 -15.69
N THR A 263 31.75 -4.90 -16.38
CA THR A 263 33.17 -5.15 -16.66
C THR A 263 34.02 -4.12 -15.93
N TYR A 264 35.10 -4.59 -15.32
CA TYR A 264 36.05 -3.78 -14.56
C TYR A 264 37.44 -3.93 -15.18
N ASN A 265 38.23 -2.87 -15.18
CA ASN A 265 39.66 -2.98 -15.44
C ASN A 265 40.41 -3.54 -14.20
N ASP A 266 41.68 -3.91 -14.36
CA ASP A 266 42.44 -4.66 -13.34
C ASP A 266 42.53 -3.96 -11.97
N ASP A 267 42.57 -2.63 -11.96
CA ASP A 267 42.66 -1.79 -10.77
C ASP A 267 41.31 -1.22 -10.30
N TYR A 268 40.21 -1.54 -11.00
CA TYR A 268 38.84 -1.12 -10.69
C TYR A 268 38.61 0.40 -10.79
N THR A 269 39.49 1.12 -11.50
CA THR A 269 39.32 2.55 -11.78
C THR A 269 38.43 2.83 -12.99
N GLU A 270 38.07 1.83 -13.78
CA GLU A 270 37.15 1.95 -14.91
C GLU A 270 36.10 0.84 -14.89
N THR A 271 34.84 1.21 -15.13
CA THR A 271 33.73 0.26 -15.15
C THR A 271 32.81 0.49 -16.35
N ILE A 272 32.37 -0.60 -16.97
CA ILE A 272 31.34 -0.59 -18.02
C ILE A 272 30.16 -1.43 -17.55
N GLU A 273 29.01 -0.80 -17.37
CA GLU A 273 27.72 -1.46 -17.15
C GLU A 273 26.99 -1.54 -18.49
N SER A 274 26.70 -2.75 -18.97
CA SER A 274 25.99 -3.00 -20.22
C SER A 274 24.61 -3.58 -19.91
N HIS A 275 23.57 -2.84 -20.24
CA HIS A 275 22.18 -3.29 -20.10
C HIS A 275 21.67 -3.84 -21.43
N TYR A 276 21.01 -5.00 -21.40
CA TYR A 276 20.50 -5.68 -22.58
C TYR A 276 18.97 -5.78 -22.56
N HIS A 277 18.33 -5.50 -23.70
CA HIS A 277 16.90 -5.68 -23.95
C HIS A 277 16.64 -6.85 -24.92
N LEU A 278 15.38 -7.01 -25.38
CA LEU A 278 14.95 -8.07 -26.30
C LEU A 278 15.40 -9.46 -25.86
N LEU A 279 14.98 -9.89 -24.67
CA LEU A 279 15.37 -11.19 -24.10
C LEU A 279 16.88 -11.30 -23.86
N GLY A 280 17.54 -10.17 -23.58
CA GLY A 280 18.96 -10.10 -23.22
C GLY A 280 19.94 -10.29 -24.39
N THR A 281 19.50 -10.14 -25.64
CA THR A 281 20.35 -10.37 -26.83
C THR A 281 20.93 -9.09 -27.43
N GLU A 282 20.28 -7.94 -27.22
CA GLU A 282 20.70 -6.67 -27.79
C GLU A 282 21.01 -5.64 -26.71
N ILE A 283 22.07 -4.87 -26.90
CA ILE A 283 22.49 -3.87 -25.94
C ILE A 283 21.54 -2.67 -26.05
N ALA A 284 20.92 -2.31 -24.93
CA ALA A 284 20.02 -1.17 -24.78
C ALA A 284 20.77 0.08 -24.33
N SER A 285 21.76 -0.09 -23.44
CA SER A 285 22.59 1.01 -22.96
C SER A 285 23.95 0.52 -22.46
N LYS A 286 24.91 1.43 -22.47
CA LYS A 286 26.22 1.25 -21.82
C LYS A 286 26.53 2.46 -20.96
N ASN A 287 26.71 2.26 -19.66
CA ASN A 287 27.21 3.26 -18.73
C ASN A 287 28.71 3.03 -18.49
N TYR A 288 29.49 4.08 -18.71
CA TYR A 288 30.94 4.10 -18.57
C TYR A 288 31.28 5.01 -17.41
N LYS A 289 32.01 4.48 -16.41
CA LYS A 289 32.52 5.29 -15.30
C LYS A 289 34.02 5.15 -15.16
N LYS A 290 34.66 6.25 -14.79
CA LYS A 290 36.06 6.27 -14.33
C LYS A 290 36.16 6.87 -12.95
N PHE A 291 37.12 6.40 -12.19
CA PHE A 291 37.35 6.79 -10.81
C PHE A 291 38.79 7.28 -10.61
N ASP A 292 38.98 8.27 -9.75
CA ASP A 292 40.31 8.63 -9.27
C ASP A 292 40.80 7.64 -8.18
N GLN A 293 42.04 7.83 -7.73
CA GLN A 293 42.65 7.02 -6.67
C GLN A 293 41.91 7.05 -5.31
N TYR A 294 41.01 8.02 -5.12
CA TYR A 294 40.18 8.16 -3.92
C TYR A 294 38.78 7.56 -4.13
N GLY A 295 38.50 6.97 -5.29
CA GLY A 295 37.19 6.41 -5.66
C GLY A 295 36.15 7.45 -6.06
N ASN A 296 36.56 8.69 -6.36
CA ASN A 296 35.65 9.73 -6.86
C ASN A 296 35.45 9.56 -8.36
N ILE A 297 34.24 9.79 -8.86
CA ILE A 297 33.90 9.66 -10.28
C ILE A 297 34.54 10.82 -11.06
N THR A 298 35.43 10.51 -12.00
CA THR A 298 36.07 11.48 -12.90
C THR A 298 35.43 11.52 -14.29
N PHE A 299 34.65 10.50 -14.64
CA PHE A 299 33.88 10.39 -15.87
C PHE A 299 32.65 9.52 -15.63
N ASP A 300 31.48 9.93 -16.11
CA ASP A 300 30.24 9.15 -16.09
C ASP A 300 29.42 9.48 -17.34
N GLN A 301 29.24 8.48 -18.21
CA GLN A 301 28.52 8.63 -19.46
C GLN A 301 27.68 7.40 -19.75
N THR A 302 26.39 7.59 -20.03
CA THR A 302 25.49 6.55 -20.53
C THR A 302 25.20 6.80 -22.00
N LYS A 303 25.44 5.79 -22.85
CA LYS A 303 24.97 5.77 -24.24
C LYS A 303 23.79 4.83 -24.35
N TYR A 304 22.70 5.27 -24.97
CA TYR A 304 21.54 4.45 -25.27
C TYR A 304 21.63 3.92 -26.71
N TYR A 305 20.94 2.82 -26.98
CA TYR A 305 20.95 2.15 -28.28
C TYR A 305 19.54 1.69 -28.67
N ASP A 306 19.23 1.79 -29.96
CA ASP A 306 17.95 1.38 -30.58
C ASP A 306 18.19 0.60 -31.89
N GLY A 307 19.23 -0.23 -31.90
CA GLY A 307 19.84 -0.79 -33.11
C GLY A 307 20.94 0.11 -33.70
N SER A 308 20.93 1.41 -33.39
CA SER A 308 22.01 2.36 -33.65
C SER A 308 22.43 3.09 -32.37
N VAL A 309 23.44 3.98 -32.43
CA VAL A 309 23.79 4.81 -31.26
C VAL A 309 22.69 5.86 -31.07
N GLY A 310 21.97 5.74 -29.96
CA GLY A 310 20.96 6.67 -29.51
C GLY A 310 21.53 7.84 -28.70
N SER A 311 20.70 8.42 -27.84
CA SER A 311 21.09 9.58 -27.04
C SER A 311 22.24 9.28 -26.06
N ILE A 312 22.92 10.33 -25.63
CA ILE A 312 24.01 10.26 -24.66
C ILE A 312 23.66 11.13 -23.46
N GLU A 313 23.81 10.56 -22.28
CA GLU A 313 23.81 11.28 -21.02
C GLU A 313 25.22 11.33 -20.45
N GLU A 314 25.63 12.49 -19.96
CA GLU A 314 26.93 12.69 -19.34
C GLU A 314 26.77 13.44 -18.02
N PHE A 315 27.63 13.11 -17.06
CA PHE A 315 27.68 13.79 -15.78
C PHE A 315 29.07 14.37 -15.50
N GLU A 316 29.10 15.59 -14.98
CA GLU A 316 30.31 16.24 -14.50
C GLU A 316 30.17 16.49 -13.00
N TYR A 317 31.22 16.17 -12.25
CA TYR A 317 31.23 16.25 -10.79
C TYR A 317 32.28 17.24 -10.31
N GLN A 318 31.96 17.92 -9.21
CA GLN A 318 32.89 18.73 -8.43
C GLN A 318 32.93 18.19 -7.01
N TYR A 319 34.12 18.02 -6.47
CA TYR A 319 34.36 17.43 -5.14
C TYR A 319 34.95 18.45 -4.19
N ASP A 320 34.63 18.32 -2.91
CA ASP A 320 35.36 18.99 -1.84
C ASP A 320 36.66 18.24 -1.48
N LYS A 321 37.40 18.80 -0.53
CA LYS A 321 38.69 18.25 -0.07
C LYS A 321 38.60 16.86 0.57
N GLU A 322 37.44 16.45 1.06
CA GLU A 322 37.24 15.12 1.67
C GLU A 322 36.78 14.10 0.61
N GLY A 323 36.60 14.52 -0.65
CA GLY A 323 36.15 13.67 -1.74
C GLY A 323 34.64 13.47 -1.79
N ASN A 324 33.86 14.36 -1.16
CA ASN A 324 32.41 14.37 -1.32
C ASN A 324 32.02 15.28 -2.47
N TRP A 325 31.11 14.83 -3.34
CA TRP A 325 30.66 15.70 -4.43
C TRP A 325 29.78 16.83 -3.89
N ILE A 326 30.08 18.05 -4.32
CA ILE A 326 29.40 19.31 -3.96
C ILE A 326 28.71 19.96 -5.16
N GLY A 327 29.05 19.52 -6.38
CA GLY A 327 28.38 19.91 -7.61
C GLY A 327 28.26 18.73 -8.55
N LYS A 328 27.11 18.61 -9.22
CA LYS A 328 26.84 17.60 -10.23
C LYS A 328 26.04 18.23 -11.36
N LYS A 329 26.52 18.11 -12.59
CA LYS A 329 25.84 18.58 -13.80
C LYS A 329 25.44 17.40 -14.64
N ARG A 330 24.23 17.40 -15.17
CA ARG A 330 23.74 16.43 -16.16
C ARG A 330 23.63 17.09 -17.52
N PHE A 331 24.17 16.42 -18.52
CA PHE A 331 24.07 16.83 -19.90
C PHE A 331 23.35 15.76 -20.73
N TYR A 332 22.62 16.21 -21.74
CA TYR A 332 21.92 15.35 -22.68
C TYR A 332 22.28 15.74 -24.11
N SER A 333 22.63 14.75 -24.91
CA SER A 333 22.86 14.85 -26.35
C SER A 333 21.87 13.92 -27.04
N GLU A 334 20.89 14.49 -27.73
CA GLU A 334 19.91 13.73 -28.51
C GLU A 334 20.57 13.15 -29.76
N ALA A 335 20.18 11.94 -30.17
CA ALA A 335 20.64 11.35 -31.41
C ALA A 335 19.49 11.29 -32.42
N ASN A 336 19.77 11.63 -33.67
CA ASN A 336 18.85 11.50 -34.78
C ASN A 336 19.51 10.64 -35.87
N ASN A 337 18.94 9.46 -36.15
CA ASN A 337 19.48 8.50 -37.13
C ASN A 337 20.97 8.16 -36.90
N GLY A 338 21.36 7.88 -35.64
CA GLY A 338 22.74 7.56 -35.28
C GLY A 338 23.72 8.74 -35.20
N ILE A 339 23.27 9.96 -35.51
CA ILE A 339 24.09 11.18 -35.43
C ILE A 339 23.82 11.89 -34.10
N ILE A 340 24.87 12.03 -33.28
CA ILE A 340 24.79 12.70 -31.98
C ILE A 340 24.71 14.22 -32.16
N GLY A 341 23.64 14.80 -31.62
CA GLY A 341 23.42 16.24 -31.56
C GLY A 341 24.27 16.95 -30.51
N LYS A 342 24.05 18.25 -30.37
CA LYS A 342 24.82 19.09 -29.43
C LYS A 342 24.52 18.72 -27.97
N LYS A 343 25.58 18.62 -27.17
CA LYS A 343 25.55 18.50 -25.69
C LYS A 343 24.81 19.69 -25.07
N LYS A 344 23.72 19.43 -24.34
CA LYS A 344 22.91 20.44 -23.63
C LYS A 344 22.92 20.20 -22.13
N LEU A 345 23.18 21.23 -21.33
CA LEU A 345 23.07 21.17 -19.86
C LEU A 345 21.59 21.12 -19.45
N THR A 346 21.15 20.00 -18.88
CA THR A 346 19.76 19.79 -18.48
C THR A 346 19.55 20.16 -17.02
N THR A 347 20.34 19.56 -16.12
CA THR A 347 20.15 19.65 -14.67
C THR A 347 21.45 20.00 -13.97
N VAL A 348 21.35 20.82 -12.93
CA VAL A 348 22.42 21.11 -11.99
C VAL A 348 21.95 20.74 -10.59
N GLU A 349 22.79 20.02 -9.86
CA GLU A 349 22.62 19.68 -8.45
C GLU A 349 23.83 20.19 -7.68
N ILE A 350 23.61 20.74 -6.48
CA ILE A 350 24.72 21.11 -5.57
C ILE A 350 24.43 20.62 -4.16
N ARG A 351 25.50 20.41 -3.40
CA ARG A 351 25.45 20.10 -1.97
C ARG A 351 26.29 21.09 -1.18
N GLU A 352 25.72 21.57 -0.09
CA GLU A 352 26.47 22.25 0.97
C GLU A 352 26.71 21.23 2.07
N ILE A 353 27.99 20.91 2.31
CA ILE A 353 28.41 19.92 3.29
C ILE A 353 29.15 20.63 4.41
N GLU A 354 28.63 20.51 5.63
CA GLU A 354 29.29 21.00 6.84
C GLU A 354 29.91 19.81 7.57
N TYR A 355 31.12 19.98 8.07
CA TYR A 355 31.86 18.97 8.83
C TYR A 355 31.91 19.33 10.31
N TYR A 356 32.04 18.32 11.17
CA TYR A 356 32.27 18.53 12.58
C TYR A 356 33.59 19.28 12.83
N THR A 357 33.51 20.37 13.60
CA THR A 357 34.65 21.09 14.17
C THR A 357 34.75 20.82 15.68
N LYS A 358 35.78 21.36 16.33
CA LYS A 358 35.92 21.25 17.81
C LYS A 358 34.75 21.90 18.56
N ASP A 359 34.13 22.91 17.96
CA ASP A 359 33.03 23.68 18.54
C ASP A 359 31.65 23.16 18.12
N SER A 360 31.59 22.18 17.20
CA SER A 360 30.33 21.58 16.76
C SER A 360 29.65 20.85 17.92
N GLN A 361 28.54 21.38 18.39
CA GLN A 361 27.67 20.69 19.35
C GLN A 361 26.74 19.73 18.62
N GLN A 362 26.79 18.46 18.99
CA GLN A 362 25.82 17.47 18.55
C GLN A 362 24.48 17.80 19.21
N LYS A 363 23.52 18.32 18.43
CA LYS A 363 22.17 18.57 18.89
C LYS A 363 21.35 17.29 18.78
N ASP A 364 21.46 16.44 19.79
CA ASP A 364 20.53 15.33 19.94
C ASP A 364 19.20 15.85 20.51
N HIS A 365 18.10 15.31 20.00
CA HIS A 365 16.78 15.61 20.54
C HIS A 365 16.57 14.80 21.83
N GLU A 366 15.98 15.41 22.85
CA GLU A 366 15.59 14.69 24.07
C GLU A 366 14.53 13.63 23.71
N LEU A 367 14.78 12.37 24.10
CA LEU A 367 13.87 11.27 23.84
C LEU A 367 12.53 11.53 24.55
N PRO A 368 11.40 11.62 23.82
CA PRO A 368 10.10 11.83 24.44
C PRO A 368 9.70 10.64 25.31
N LYS A 369 8.79 10.88 26.27
CA LYS A 369 8.19 9.82 27.08
C LYS A 369 7.37 8.88 26.19
N ILE A 370 7.47 7.58 26.46
CA ILE A 370 6.67 6.54 25.81
C ILE A 370 5.18 6.82 26.07
N PRO A 371 4.34 6.97 25.03
CA PRO A 371 2.90 7.14 25.18
C PRO A 371 2.22 5.97 25.93
N GLU A 372 1.27 6.26 26.82
CA GLU A 372 0.59 5.24 27.64
C GLU A 372 -0.11 4.15 26.80
N ILE A 373 -0.67 4.54 25.65
CA ILE A 373 -1.34 3.65 24.69
C ILE A 373 -0.45 2.48 24.22
N ILE A 374 0.88 2.65 24.23
CA ILE A 374 1.82 1.57 23.84
C ILE A 374 1.67 0.35 24.75
N ASN A 375 1.47 0.56 26.05
CA ASN A 375 1.30 -0.55 26.99
C ASN A 375 -0.03 -1.28 26.75
N GLU A 376 -1.09 -0.55 26.41
CA GLU A 376 -2.38 -1.13 26.05
C GLU A 376 -2.30 -1.93 24.73
N ILE A 377 -1.61 -1.39 23.72
CA ILE A 377 -1.38 -2.05 22.43
C ILE A 377 -0.69 -3.39 22.64
N ARG A 378 0.44 -3.40 23.36
CA ARG A 378 1.24 -4.62 23.61
C ARG A 378 0.44 -5.70 24.35
N LYS A 379 -0.48 -5.28 25.22
CA LYS A 379 -1.32 -6.19 26.00
C LYS A 379 -2.49 -6.75 25.19
N ASN A 380 -3.19 -5.91 24.42
CA ASN A 380 -4.51 -6.24 23.90
C ASN A 380 -4.49 -6.63 22.40
N ILE A 381 -3.68 -5.97 21.58
CA ILE A 381 -3.73 -6.11 20.11
C ILE A 381 -3.43 -7.54 19.64
N PRO A 382 -2.42 -8.27 20.16
CA PRO A 382 -2.21 -9.68 19.81
C PRO A 382 -3.41 -10.59 20.09
N LYS A 383 -4.13 -10.33 21.18
CA LYS A 383 -5.30 -11.13 21.55
C LYS A 383 -6.45 -10.87 20.58
N ILE A 384 -6.73 -9.59 20.31
CA ILE A 384 -7.76 -9.17 19.36
C ILE A 384 -7.46 -9.70 17.97
N ALA A 385 -6.21 -9.59 17.49
CA ALA A 385 -5.81 -10.12 16.19
C ALA A 385 -6.03 -11.62 16.09
N LYS A 386 -5.64 -12.39 17.11
CA LYS A 386 -5.89 -13.84 17.12
C LYS A 386 -7.39 -14.18 17.04
N GLU A 387 -8.24 -13.44 17.74
CA GLU A 387 -9.70 -13.62 17.70
C GLU A 387 -10.27 -13.28 16.30
N ASN A 388 -9.84 -12.16 15.73
CA ASN A 388 -10.21 -11.73 14.38
C ASN A 388 -9.75 -12.72 13.31
N ASP A 389 -8.48 -13.12 13.33
CA ASP A 389 -7.92 -14.08 12.38
C ASP A 389 -8.64 -15.43 12.47
N SER A 390 -8.96 -15.88 13.68
CA SER A 390 -9.74 -17.11 13.88
C SER A 390 -11.13 -17.00 13.26
N TYR A 391 -11.82 -15.88 13.49
CA TYR A 391 -13.13 -15.64 12.91
C TYR A 391 -13.08 -15.57 11.36
N LEU A 392 -12.09 -14.88 10.80
CA LEU A 392 -11.92 -14.76 9.36
C LEU A 392 -11.57 -16.08 8.69
N ASN A 393 -10.69 -16.89 9.31
CA ASN A 393 -10.36 -18.22 8.80
C ASN A 393 -11.56 -19.18 8.86
N GLU A 394 -12.34 -19.12 9.94
CA GLU A 394 -13.58 -19.90 10.08
C GLU A 394 -14.61 -19.45 9.03
N LYS A 395 -14.80 -18.14 8.85
CA LYS A 395 -15.67 -17.56 7.81
C LYS A 395 -15.23 -18.03 6.42
N LYS A 396 -13.95 -17.92 6.10
CA LYS A 396 -13.39 -18.35 4.81
C LYS A 396 -13.66 -19.83 4.56
N SER A 397 -13.34 -20.69 5.53
CA SER A 397 -13.56 -22.13 5.43
C SER A 397 -15.04 -22.48 5.24
N ALA A 398 -15.93 -21.77 5.95
CA ALA A 398 -17.37 -21.95 5.81
C ALA A 398 -17.87 -21.56 4.42
N ILE A 399 -17.37 -20.46 3.84
CA ILE A 399 -17.76 -20.04 2.49
C ILE A 399 -17.21 -21.02 1.44
N GLU A 400 -15.94 -21.43 1.53
CA GLU A 400 -15.34 -22.39 0.60
C GLU A 400 -16.08 -23.74 0.61
N ALA A 401 -16.61 -24.15 1.77
CA ALA A 401 -17.40 -25.36 1.93
C ALA A 401 -18.90 -25.17 1.63
N ASN A 402 -19.37 -23.97 1.28
CA ASN A 402 -20.80 -23.60 1.22
C ASN A 402 -21.58 -23.99 2.49
N SER A 403 -20.92 -23.90 3.65
CA SER A 403 -21.42 -24.28 4.97
C SER A 403 -21.84 -23.05 5.78
N TYR A 404 -22.70 -22.22 5.20
CA TYR A 404 -23.32 -21.06 5.84
C TYR A 404 -24.82 -21.06 5.51
N ASP A 405 -25.61 -20.36 6.32
CA ASP A 405 -27.04 -20.25 6.08
C ASP A 405 -27.30 -19.53 4.75
N ALA A 406 -28.05 -20.16 3.85
CA ALA A 406 -28.48 -19.54 2.58
C ALA A 406 -29.68 -18.62 2.75
N GLU A 407 -30.35 -18.68 3.91
CA GLU A 407 -31.53 -17.89 4.24
C GLU A 407 -31.60 -17.61 5.74
N ILE A 408 -32.43 -16.65 6.15
CA ILE A 408 -32.71 -16.38 7.56
C ILE A 408 -33.61 -17.51 8.11
N THR A 409 -33.05 -18.31 9.00
CA THR A 409 -33.73 -19.47 9.61
C THR A 409 -34.45 -19.13 10.91
N VAL A 410 -33.97 -18.12 11.65
CA VAL A 410 -34.61 -17.62 12.88
C VAL A 410 -36.01 -17.09 12.55
N LYS A 411 -37.04 -17.60 13.24
CA LYS A 411 -38.44 -17.22 12.97
C LYS A 411 -38.98 -16.14 13.90
N GLU A 412 -38.49 -16.08 15.14
CA GLU A 412 -38.87 -15.05 16.11
C GLU A 412 -37.69 -14.64 17.02
N SER A 413 -37.64 -13.36 17.40
CA SER A 413 -36.65 -12.81 18.34
C SER A 413 -37.13 -11.48 18.92
N ASP A 414 -36.55 -11.07 20.05
CA ASP A 414 -36.82 -9.78 20.69
C ASP A 414 -36.13 -8.60 19.96
N ASP A 415 -35.03 -8.85 19.23
CA ASP A 415 -34.28 -7.86 18.43
C ASP A 415 -34.05 -8.38 17.01
N ILE A 416 -34.25 -7.52 16.01
CA ILE A 416 -34.01 -7.78 14.58
C ILE A 416 -32.55 -8.17 14.31
N LYS A 417 -31.60 -7.63 15.08
CA LYS A 417 -30.17 -7.97 14.93
C LYS A 417 -29.89 -9.45 15.14
N ASN A 418 -30.69 -10.13 15.96
CA ASN A 418 -30.51 -11.56 16.24
C ASN A 418 -31.01 -12.47 15.09
N PHE A 419 -31.68 -11.92 14.08
CA PHE A 419 -32.00 -12.68 12.86
C PHE A 419 -30.81 -12.81 11.92
N THR A 420 -29.73 -12.03 12.13
CA THR A 420 -28.54 -12.04 11.26
C THR A 420 -27.89 -13.43 11.29
N PRO A 421 -27.90 -14.18 10.18
CA PRO A 421 -27.25 -15.49 10.14
C PRO A 421 -25.74 -15.37 10.32
N LYS A 422 -25.09 -16.48 10.66
CA LYS A 422 -23.64 -16.46 10.90
C LYS A 422 -22.92 -16.01 9.62
N TYR A 423 -21.96 -15.10 9.78
CA TYR A 423 -21.13 -14.49 8.71
C TYR A 423 -21.81 -13.47 7.78
N TRP A 424 -23.14 -13.33 7.85
CA TRP A 424 -23.87 -12.30 7.13
C TRP A 424 -23.61 -10.93 7.74
N GLU A 425 -23.71 -9.88 6.93
CA GLU A 425 -23.61 -8.49 7.38
C GLU A 425 -24.98 -7.82 7.31
N LEU A 426 -25.44 -7.24 8.42
CA LEU A 426 -26.64 -6.41 8.45
C LEU A 426 -26.30 -4.99 7.97
N LYS A 427 -26.80 -4.60 6.78
CA LYS A 427 -26.49 -3.31 6.14
C LYS A 427 -27.34 -2.18 6.69
N GLU A 428 -28.65 -2.38 6.77
CA GLU A 428 -29.58 -1.34 7.22
C GLU A 428 -30.88 -1.95 7.77
N ILE A 429 -31.54 -1.22 8.68
CA ILE A 429 -32.89 -1.52 9.17
C ILE A 429 -33.73 -0.24 9.04
N ALA A 430 -34.94 -0.36 8.50
CA ALA A 430 -35.95 0.70 8.53
C ALA A 430 -37.21 0.22 9.25
N TYR A 431 -37.72 1.04 10.17
CA TYR A 431 -38.96 0.81 10.89
C TYR A 431 -40.08 1.70 10.33
N GLY A 432 -41.31 1.21 10.36
CA GLY A 432 -42.47 1.98 9.93
C GLY A 432 -43.72 1.13 9.81
N ASN A 433 -44.81 1.75 9.39
CA ASN A 433 -46.08 1.07 9.15
C ASN A 433 -46.17 0.63 7.69
N LEU A 434 -46.35 -0.66 7.46
CA LEU A 434 -46.44 -1.27 6.14
C LEU A 434 -47.83 -1.74 5.74
N ASP A 435 -48.78 -1.85 6.66
CA ASP A 435 -50.13 -2.33 6.41
C ASP A 435 -51.23 -1.42 7.01
N GLU A 436 -52.37 -1.98 7.39
CA GLU A 436 -53.48 -1.22 8.00
C GLU A 436 -53.46 -1.26 9.53
N ASP A 437 -52.69 -2.16 10.12
CA ASP A 437 -52.55 -2.28 11.56
C ASP A 437 -51.56 -1.23 12.08
N GLU A 438 -51.68 -0.88 13.37
CA GLU A 438 -50.69 -0.05 14.07
C GLU A 438 -49.52 -0.88 14.64
N ASN A 439 -49.35 -2.12 14.19
CA ASN A 439 -48.25 -2.96 14.62
C ASN A 439 -46.91 -2.37 14.13
N GLU A 440 -45.84 -2.65 14.87
CA GLU A 440 -44.50 -2.24 14.44
C GLU A 440 -44.03 -3.19 13.33
N GLU A 441 -43.82 -2.68 12.12
CA GLU A 441 -43.11 -3.39 11.05
C GLU A 441 -41.70 -2.83 10.84
N ALA A 442 -40.85 -3.67 10.27
CA ALA A 442 -39.51 -3.30 9.88
C ALA A 442 -39.08 -4.04 8.62
N VAL A 443 -38.11 -3.47 7.93
CA VAL A 443 -37.38 -4.12 6.84
C VAL A 443 -35.90 -4.03 7.14
N ALA A 444 -35.16 -5.08 6.80
CA ALA A 444 -33.71 -5.08 6.90
C ALA A 444 -33.08 -5.62 5.62
N VAL A 445 -31.90 -5.08 5.31
CA VAL A 445 -31.07 -5.56 4.20
C VAL A 445 -29.83 -6.22 4.77
N TYR A 446 -29.57 -7.43 4.30
CA TYR A 446 -28.38 -8.20 4.65
C TYR A 446 -27.51 -8.43 3.42
N GLU A 447 -26.21 -8.56 3.61
CA GLU A 447 -25.27 -9.01 2.60
C GLU A 447 -24.77 -10.40 2.99
N MET A 448 -24.88 -11.35 2.06
CA MET A 448 -24.43 -12.73 2.27
C MET A 448 -22.90 -12.81 2.32
N PRO A 449 -22.33 -13.80 3.03
CA PRO A 449 -20.88 -13.93 3.13
C PRO A 449 -20.28 -14.25 1.76
N ASN A 450 -19.17 -13.59 1.43
CA ASN A 450 -18.42 -13.84 0.21
C ASN A 450 -16.90 -13.81 0.51
N ILE A 451 -16.13 -14.54 -0.28
CA ILE A 451 -14.66 -14.51 -0.28
C ILE A 451 -14.22 -13.37 -1.21
N ASP A 452 -13.20 -12.62 -0.79
CA ASP A 452 -12.47 -11.66 -1.64
C ASP A 452 -13.25 -10.47 -2.23
N ARG A 453 -14.36 -10.05 -1.60
CA ARG A 453 -15.21 -8.93 -2.08
C ARG A 453 -15.71 -9.15 -3.52
N GLU A 454 -15.97 -10.40 -3.89
CA GLU A 454 -16.72 -10.71 -5.10
C GLU A 454 -18.20 -10.27 -4.98
N ASP A 455 -18.98 -10.50 -6.04
CA ASP A 455 -20.38 -10.10 -6.15
C ASP A 455 -21.25 -10.84 -5.12
N ALA A 456 -21.45 -10.25 -3.93
CA ALA A 456 -22.22 -10.85 -2.86
C ALA A 456 -23.71 -10.58 -3.05
N GLU A 457 -24.53 -11.62 -2.92
CA GLU A 457 -25.98 -11.49 -2.94
C GLU A 457 -26.48 -10.71 -1.71
N GLN A 458 -27.48 -9.86 -1.91
CA GLN A 458 -28.11 -9.09 -0.85
C GLN A 458 -29.55 -9.57 -0.64
N ILE A 459 -29.98 -9.65 0.62
CA ILE A 459 -31.26 -10.22 1.03
C ILE A 459 -32.08 -9.16 1.75
N LEU A 460 -33.29 -8.91 1.25
CA LEU A 460 -34.32 -8.13 1.92
C LEU A 460 -35.11 -9.06 2.85
N ALA A 461 -35.25 -8.68 4.11
CA ALA A 461 -36.14 -9.34 5.05
C ALA A 461 -37.20 -8.37 5.57
N ILE A 462 -38.44 -8.84 5.69
CA ILE A 462 -39.59 -8.07 6.16
C ILE A 462 -40.06 -8.68 7.48
N TYR A 463 -40.28 -7.83 8.48
CA TYR A 463 -40.62 -8.22 9.84
C TYR A 463 -41.92 -7.56 10.29
N LYS A 464 -42.68 -8.30 11.10
CA LYS A 464 -43.84 -7.78 11.82
C LYS A 464 -43.73 -8.16 13.29
N LYS A 465 -43.97 -7.20 14.18
CA LYS A 465 -43.97 -7.44 15.62
C LYS A 465 -45.32 -8.02 16.04
N GLN A 466 -45.29 -9.16 16.75
CA GLN A 466 -46.45 -9.87 17.25
C GLN A 466 -46.18 -10.35 18.68
N ASN A 467 -47.11 -10.07 19.61
CA ASN A 467 -46.98 -10.47 21.02
C ASN A 467 -45.65 -10.05 21.66
N GLY A 468 -45.13 -8.86 21.30
CA GLY A 468 -43.88 -8.32 21.80
C GLY A 468 -42.61 -8.81 21.10
N LYS A 469 -42.69 -9.83 20.24
CA LYS A 469 -41.54 -10.37 19.48
C LYS A 469 -41.60 -10.00 18.01
N TRP A 470 -40.44 -9.77 17.40
CA TRP A 470 -40.32 -9.67 15.95
C TRP A 470 -40.46 -11.04 15.31
N LYS A 471 -41.16 -11.11 14.17
CA LYS A 471 -41.25 -12.29 13.32
C LYS A 471 -40.95 -11.93 11.89
N ILE A 472 -40.15 -12.74 11.22
CA ILE A 472 -39.91 -12.62 9.78
C ILE A 472 -41.16 -13.10 9.02
N THR A 473 -41.66 -12.28 8.10
CA THR A 473 -42.85 -12.57 7.29
C THR A 473 -42.50 -12.84 5.83
N HIS A 474 -41.41 -12.29 5.33
CA HIS A 474 -40.93 -12.49 3.96
C HIS A 474 -39.41 -12.29 3.90
N GLN A 475 -38.75 -13.00 2.98
CA GLN A 475 -37.36 -12.72 2.61
C GLN A 475 -37.14 -12.98 1.11
N THR A 476 -36.31 -12.17 0.47
CA THR A 476 -36.08 -12.24 -0.98
C THR A 476 -34.81 -11.46 -1.37
N SER A 477 -34.05 -11.93 -2.36
CA SER A 477 -32.94 -11.17 -2.95
C SER A 477 -33.32 -10.34 -4.16
N SER A 478 -34.38 -10.73 -4.88
CA SER A 478 -34.75 -10.14 -6.18
C SER A 478 -34.73 -8.61 -6.24
N PRO A 479 -35.32 -7.85 -5.28
CA PRO A 479 -35.40 -6.40 -5.40
C PRO A 479 -34.08 -5.68 -5.07
N LEU A 480 -33.01 -6.41 -4.76
CA LEU A 480 -31.68 -5.88 -4.44
C LEU A 480 -30.67 -6.32 -5.50
N LEU A 481 -29.83 -5.39 -5.94
CA LEU A 481 -28.66 -5.73 -6.74
C LEU A 481 -27.56 -6.30 -5.86
N SER A 482 -26.70 -7.14 -6.41
CA SER A 482 -25.54 -7.71 -5.71
C SER A 482 -24.44 -6.66 -5.46
N SER A 483 -23.52 -6.95 -4.54
CA SER A 483 -22.59 -5.98 -3.96
C SER A 483 -21.49 -5.47 -4.91
N GLN A 484 -21.38 -5.96 -6.15
CA GLN A 484 -20.48 -5.42 -7.18
C GLN A 484 -21.23 -4.90 -8.42
N SER A 485 -22.57 -4.96 -8.42
CA SER A 485 -23.40 -4.50 -9.54
C SER A 485 -23.37 -2.97 -9.77
N GLY A 486 -22.73 -2.18 -8.90
CA GLY A 486 -22.58 -0.72 -9.05
C GLY A 486 -21.43 -0.29 -9.98
N GLY A 487 -20.68 -1.22 -10.56
CA GLY A 487 -19.53 -0.90 -11.43
C GLY A 487 -18.34 -0.38 -10.63
N MET A 488 -17.70 0.70 -11.10
CA MET A 488 -16.53 1.28 -10.41
C MET A 488 -16.84 1.80 -8.99
N MET A 489 -18.11 1.97 -8.64
CA MET A 489 -18.53 2.42 -7.31
C MET A 489 -18.76 1.26 -6.31
N GLY A 490 -18.72 0.00 -6.76
CA GLY A 490 -18.89 -1.17 -5.88
C GLY A 490 -20.35 -1.49 -5.57
N ASN A 491 -20.72 -1.60 -4.29
CA ASN A 491 -22.07 -1.99 -3.88
C ASN A 491 -23.08 -0.89 -4.23
N PRO A 492 -24.08 -1.18 -5.09
CA PRO A 492 -25.04 -0.19 -5.53
C PRO A 492 -26.16 0.11 -4.52
N PHE A 493 -26.33 -0.69 -3.45
CA PHE A 493 -27.37 -0.43 -2.45
C PHE A 493 -27.17 0.94 -1.80
N ASN A 494 -28.15 1.82 -1.94
CA ASN A 494 -28.10 3.22 -1.51
C ASN A 494 -29.24 3.56 -0.53
N GLY A 495 -29.80 2.53 0.12
CA GLY A 495 -30.65 2.68 1.27
C GLY A 495 -32.03 2.06 1.14
N ILE A 496 -32.66 1.85 2.30
CA ILE A 496 -34.03 1.36 2.42
C ILE A 496 -34.85 2.22 3.38
N SER A 497 -36.13 2.43 3.06
CA SER A 497 -37.06 3.13 3.96
C SER A 497 -38.49 2.61 3.85
N ILE A 498 -39.29 2.91 4.87
CA ILE A 498 -40.74 2.69 4.86
C ILE A 498 -41.40 4.06 4.74
N ALA A 499 -42.10 4.29 3.63
CA ALA A 499 -42.77 5.56 3.37
C ALA A 499 -44.10 5.34 2.65
N LYS A 500 -45.16 5.96 3.18
CA LYS A 500 -46.53 5.88 2.63
C LYS A 500 -47.02 4.42 2.49
N LYS A 501 -46.85 3.63 3.56
CA LYS A 501 -47.23 2.21 3.63
C LYS A 501 -46.61 1.37 2.50
N SER A 502 -45.33 1.60 2.26
CA SER A 502 -44.60 0.97 1.16
C SER A 502 -43.12 0.93 1.48
N ILE A 503 -42.46 -0.14 1.06
CA ILE A 503 -41.01 -0.28 1.11
C ILE A 503 -40.43 0.51 -0.06
N VAL A 504 -39.40 1.31 0.20
CA VAL A 504 -38.67 2.07 -0.82
C VAL A 504 -37.22 1.64 -0.77
N ILE A 505 -36.70 1.18 -1.91
CA ILE A 505 -35.32 0.70 -2.03
C ILE A 505 -34.63 1.53 -3.10
N SER A 506 -33.47 2.07 -2.76
CA SER A 506 -32.67 2.91 -3.65
C SER A 506 -31.35 2.22 -4.00
N HIS A 507 -30.96 2.34 -5.26
CA HIS A 507 -29.67 1.89 -5.77
C HIS A 507 -28.98 3.01 -6.53
N PHE A 508 -27.65 3.09 -6.45
CA PHE A 508 -26.83 4.08 -7.14
C PHE A 508 -25.51 3.47 -7.58
N GLY A 509 -25.10 3.72 -8.83
CA GLY A 509 -23.84 3.19 -9.35
C GLY A 509 -23.32 3.92 -10.57
N GLY A 510 -22.26 3.35 -11.17
CA GLY A 510 -21.67 3.80 -12.42
C GLY A 510 -20.17 4.13 -12.33
N SER A 511 -19.69 4.96 -13.26
CA SER A 511 -18.32 5.46 -13.31
C SER A 511 -18.33 6.95 -13.64
N ARG A 512 -18.04 7.33 -14.90
CA ARG A 512 -18.32 8.67 -15.43
C ARG A 512 -19.84 8.86 -15.54
N ASP A 513 -20.51 7.94 -16.24
CA ASP A 513 -21.96 7.88 -16.26
C ASP A 513 -22.44 7.31 -14.92
N LYS A 514 -23.41 7.99 -14.33
CA LYS A 514 -24.09 7.61 -13.10
C LYS A 514 -25.48 7.11 -13.43
N TRP A 515 -25.96 6.20 -12.60
CA TRP A 515 -27.34 5.75 -12.62
C TRP A 515 -27.88 5.59 -11.20
N GLU A 516 -29.19 5.75 -11.07
CA GLU A 516 -29.94 5.61 -9.84
C GLU A 516 -31.27 4.90 -10.15
N TYR A 517 -31.63 3.93 -9.32
CA TYR A 517 -32.94 3.28 -9.36
C TYR A 517 -33.62 3.41 -8.01
N THR A 518 -34.91 3.75 -7.99
CA THR A 518 -35.73 3.72 -6.79
C THR A 518 -36.98 2.90 -7.05
N HIS A 519 -37.19 1.85 -6.28
CA HIS A 519 -38.34 0.96 -6.39
C HIS A 519 -39.22 1.09 -5.15
N ARG A 520 -40.54 1.09 -5.36
CA ARG A 520 -41.54 1.16 -4.31
C ARG A 520 -42.44 -0.07 -4.34
N TYR A 521 -42.50 -0.79 -3.22
CA TYR A 521 -43.29 -2.00 -3.07
C TYR A 521 -44.38 -1.82 -2.01
N ARG A 522 -45.58 -2.33 -2.29
CA ARG A 522 -46.71 -2.32 -1.37
C ARG A 522 -47.28 -3.71 -1.21
N PHE A 523 -47.63 -4.05 0.03
CA PHE A 523 -48.40 -5.25 0.32
C PHE A 523 -49.85 -5.04 -0.09
N GLN A 524 -50.35 -5.87 -0.99
CA GLN A 524 -51.73 -5.83 -1.48
C GLN A 524 -52.10 -7.21 -2.02
N ASN A 525 -53.38 -7.60 -1.97
CA ASN A 525 -53.82 -8.90 -2.49
C ASN A 525 -53.02 -10.10 -1.93
N GLY A 526 -52.58 -10.01 -0.67
CA GLY A 526 -51.84 -11.08 0.03
C GLY A 526 -50.36 -11.23 -0.35
N ASP A 527 -49.78 -10.31 -1.12
CA ASP A 527 -48.38 -10.40 -1.56
C ASP A 527 -47.76 -8.99 -1.76
N TRP A 528 -46.45 -8.92 -2.00
CA TRP A 528 -45.71 -7.68 -2.25
C TRP A 528 -45.62 -7.37 -3.74
N TYR A 529 -46.03 -6.16 -4.14
CA TYR A 529 -46.06 -5.75 -5.54
C TYR A 529 -45.32 -4.44 -5.77
N LEU A 530 -44.63 -4.33 -6.91
CA LEU A 530 -44.01 -3.09 -7.37
C LEU A 530 -45.08 -2.12 -7.84
N ILE A 531 -45.23 -1.01 -7.11
CA ILE A 531 -46.26 0.00 -7.37
C ILE A 531 -45.70 1.29 -7.97
N GLY A 532 -44.38 1.49 -7.90
CA GLY A 532 -43.72 2.61 -8.54
C GLY A 532 -42.23 2.36 -8.73
N ALA A 533 -41.68 2.91 -9.81
CA ALA A 533 -40.27 2.84 -10.13
C ALA A 533 -39.78 4.19 -10.67
N SER A 534 -38.59 4.59 -10.27
CA SER A 534 -37.92 5.78 -10.78
C SER A 534 -36.51 5.41 -11.21
N ALA A 535 -36.07 5.97 -12.34
CA ALA A 535 -34.71 5.80 -12.85
C ALA A 535 -34.12 7.16 -13.20
N SER A 536 -32.87 7.38 -12.82
CA SER A 536 -32.10 8.56 -13.22
C SER A 536 -30.75 8.12 -13.75
N PHE A 537 -30.33 8.59 -14.92
CA PHE A 537 -29.03 8.25 -15.45
C PHE A 537 -28.47 9.34 -16.36
N GLY A 538 -27.14 9.40 -16.45
CA GLY A 538 -26.44 10.41 -17.21
C GLY A 538 -25.07 10.72 -16.63
N ALA A 539 -24.49 11.83 -17.04
CA ALA A 539 -23.22 12.29 -16.51
C ALA A 539 -23.32 13.76 -16.10
N PRO A 540 -22.63 14.17 -15.02
CA PRO A 540 -22.39 15.59 -14.78
C PRO A 540 -21.83 16.23 -16.06
N CYS A 541 -22.16 17.49 -16.30
CA CYS A 541 -21.56 18.23 -17.42
C CYS A 541 -21.94 17.73 -18.83
N ASP A 542 -22.94 16.85 -18.93
CA ASP A 542 -23.43 16.31 -20.20
C ASP A 542 -24.96 16.34 -20.19
N TYR A 543 -25.60 15.20 -19.89
CA TYR A 543 -27.04 15.09 -19.78
C TYR A 543 -27.46 14.27 -18.58
N TRP A 544 -28.70 14.49 -18.15
CA TRP A 544 -29.42 13.66 -17.20
C TRP A 544 -30.78 13.29 -17.77
N VAL A 545 -31.13 12.01 -17.67
CA VAL A 545 -32.47 11.50 -17.87
C VAL A 545 -33.09 11.23 -16.50
N LYS A 546 -34.33 11.67 -16.30
CA LYS A 546 -35.18 11.31 -15.18
C LYS A 546 -36.43 10.61 -15.70
N PHE A 547 -36.77 9.50 -15.07
CA PHE A 547 -37.94 8.69 -15.34
C PHE A 547 -38.65 8.38 -14.03
N ASP A 548 -39.96 8.55 -14.00
CA ASP A 548 -40.83 8.20 -12.88
C ASP A 548 -42.06 7.48 -13.42
N TYR A 549 -42.37 6.31 -12.88
CA TYR A 549 -43.50 5.49 -13.27
C TYR A 549 -44.31 5.04 -12.06
N ASN A 550 -45.52 5.56 -11.94
CA ASN A 550 -46.52 5.08 -11.01
C ASN A 550 -47.28 3.92 -11.67
N ILE A 551 -46.87 2.68 -11.37
CA ILE A 551 -47.44 1.47 -11.96
C ILE A 551 -48.91 1.29 -11.52
N SER A 552 -49.28 1.78 -10.33
CA SER A 552 -50.67 1.70 -9.84
C SER A 552 -51.65 2.50 -10.68
N THR A 553 -51.26 3.71 -11.11
CA THR A 553 -52.11 4.60 -11.93
C THR A 553 -51.82 4.48 -13.42
N GLY A 554 -50.64 3.97 -13.79
CA GLY A 554 -50.11 3.96 -15.15
C GLY A 554 -49.37 5.23 -15.54
N ASP A 555 -49.28 6.25 -14.68
CA ASP A 555 -48.65 7.53 -15.04
C ASP A 555 -47.13 7.40 -15.09
N ALA A 556 -46.55 7.66 -16.26
CA ALA A 556 -45.13 7.67 -16.51
C ALA A 556 -44.68 9.05 -17.00
N THR A 557 -43.58 9.55 -16.46
CA THR A 557 -42.95 10.80 -16.89
C THR A 557 -41.50 10.56 -17.28
N TYR A 558 -41.05 11.29 -18.29
CA TYR A 558 -39.67 11.28 -18.77
C TYR A 558 -39.20 12.72 -18.97
N GLN A 559 -37.96 12.99 -18.59
CA GLN A 559 -37.31 14.27 -18.82
C GLN A 559 -35.83 14.07 -19.11
N LYS A 560 -35.34 14.64 -20.21
CA LYS A 560 -33.91 14.75 -20.53
C LYS A 560 -33.46 16.20 -20.44
N THR A 561 -32.43 16.43 -19.64
CA THR A 561 -31.84 17.75 -19.37
C THR A 561 -30.37 17.72 -19.74
N VAL A 562 -29.83 18.82 -20.28
CA VAL A 562 -28.38 19.01 -20.48
C VAL A 562 -27.85 20.06 -19.52
N GLU A 563 -26.59 19.90 -19.13
CA GLU A 563 -25.90 20.78 -18.17
C GLU A 563 -24.66 21.39 -18.81
N ASN A 564 -24.52 22.72 -18.75
CA ASN A 564 -23.32 23.41 -19.20
C ASN A 564 -22.28 23.48 -18.07
N CYS A 565 -21.07 22.99 -18.33
CA CYS A 565 -19.97 22.95 -17.35
C CYS A 565 -19.45 24.32 -16.92
N GLU A 566 -19.53 25.34 -17.78
CA GLU A 566 -18.89 26.62 -17.50
C GLU A 566 -19.69 27.46 -16.53
N ASN A 567 -21.02 27.37 -16.59
CA ASN A 567 -21.93 28.20 -15.81
C ASN A 567 -22.96 27.41 -14.97
N GLY A 568 -22.98 26.08 -15.07
CA GLY A 568 -23.92 25.20 -14.35
C GLY A 568 -25.36 25.25 -14.85
N GLU A 569 -25.62 25.90 -15.99
CA GLU A 569 -26.98 26.09 -16.51
C GLU A 569 -27.58 24.74 -16.98
N LYS A 570 -28.83 24.48 -16.58
CA LYS A 570 -29.57 23.25 -16.92
C LYS A 570 -30.72 23.56 -17.87
N LYS A 571 -30.73 22.91 -19.04
CA LYS A 571 -31.76 23.07 -20.07
C LYS A 571 -32.47 21.76 -20.35
N VAL A 572 -33.80 21.75 -20.25
CA VAL A 572 -34.63 20.60 -20.63
C VAL A 572 -34.67 20.50 -22.16
N LEU A 573 -34.15 19.40 -22.71
CA LEU A 573 -34.20 19.12 -24.15
C LEU A 573 -35.49 18.41 -24.56
N GLN A 574 -35.98 17.52 -23.71
CA GLN A 574 -37.13 16.69 -24.03
C GLN A 574 -37.89 16.34 -22.75
N SER A 575 -39.21 16.38 -22.81
CA SER A 575 -40.06 15.83 -21.75
C SER A 575 -41.28 15.15 -22.36
N GLN A 576 -41.73 14.06 -21.74
CA GLN A 576 -42.91 13.31 -22.14
C GLN A 576 -43.67 12.84 -20.90
N LYS A 577 -44.98 12.70 -21.06
CA LYS A 577 -45.85 12.02 -20.11
C LYS A 577 -46.70 11.02 -20.88
N LEU A 578 -46.89 9.85 -20.31
CA LEU A 578 -47.73 8.79 -20.87
C LEU A 578 -48.49 8.13 -19.74
N ASN A 579 -49.76 7.79 -19.96
CA ASN A 579 -50.46 6.87 -19.10
C ASN A 579 -50.47 5.48 -19.77
N LYS A 580 -49.79 4.52 -19.15
CA LYS A 580 -49.75 3.12 -19.56
C LYS A 580 -49.87 2.27 -18.31
N LYS A 581 -51.07 1.78 -18.02
CA LYS A 581 -51.31 0.89 -16.88
C LYS A 581 -50.94 -0.54 -17.24
N ILE A 582 -50.23 -1.21 -16.33
CA ILE A 582 -49.91 -2.63 -16.41
C ILE A 582 -50.33 -3.31 -15.10
N ALA A 583 -50.37 -4.63 -15.08
CA ALA A 583 -50.46 -5.36 -13.83
C ALA A 583 -49.17 -5.16 -13.02
N PRO A 584 -49.23 -4.71 -11.75
CA PRO A 584 -48.05 -4.61 -10.89
C PRO A 584 -47.32 -5.96 -10.80
N PRO A 585 -46.01 -6.03 -11.08
CA PRO A 585 -45.26 -7.27 -10.91
C PRO A 585 -45.03 -7.55 -9.42
N LYS A 586 -44.90 -8.83 -9.07
CA LYS A 586 -44.55 -9.26 -7.72
C LYS A 586 -43.11 -8.89 -7.39
N MET A 587 -42.83 -8.54 -6.14
CA MET A 587 -41.49 -8.17 -5.65
C MET A 587 -40.44 -9.23 -6.01
N ASP A 588 -40.75 -10.51 -5.78
CA ASP A 588 -39.81 -11.62 -6.01
C ASP A 588 -39.46 -11.85 -7.49
N ALA A 589 -40.17 -11.21 -8.41
CA ALA A 589 -39.91 -11.27 -9.85
C ALA A 589 -39.27 -9.98 -10.40
N VAL A 590 -39.01 -8.98 -9.55
CA VAL A 590 -38.44 -7.69 -9.96
C VAL A 590 -36.97 -7.67 -9.63
N VAL A 591 -36.14 -7.57 -10.67
CA VAL A 591 -34.71 -7.26 -10.56
C VAL A 591 -34.49 -5.82 -11.06
N PRO A 592 -33.87 -4.93 -10.25
CA PRO A 592 -33.64 -3.55 -10.67
C PRO A 592 -32.91 -3.46 -12.01
N GLY A 593 -33.39 -2.59 -12.90
CA GLY A 593 -32.79 -2.38 -14.22
C GLY A 593 -33.17 -3.42 -15.29
N ASN A 594 -33.93 -4.48 -14.98
CA ASN A 594 -34.38 -5.46 -15.98
C ASN A 594 -35.71 -5.10 -16.65
N SER A 595 -36.52 -4.22 -16.05
CA SER A 595 -37.79 -3.82 -16.62
C SER A 595 -37.60 -2.67 -17.60
N THR A 596 -38.38 -2.64 -18.69
CA THR A 596 -38.26 -1.61 -19.73
C THR A 596 -39.55 -0.82 -19.93
N PHE A 597 -39.43 0.49 -20.11
CA PHE A 597 -40.52 1.37 -20.54
C PHE A 597 -40.15 2.09 -21.85
N LYS A 598 -41.08 2.10 -22.81
CA LYS A 598 -40.89 2.76 -24.11
C LYS A 598 -41.87 3.90 -24.28
N PHE A 599 -41.34 5.10 -24.50
CA PHE A 599 -42.11 6.27 -24.90
C PHE A 599 -42.14 6.40 -26.44
N PRO A 600 -43.27 6.80 -27.06
CA PRO A 600 -43.39 6.87 -28.51
C PRO A 600 -42.32 7.70 -29.22
N ASN A 601 -41.89 8.82 -28.61
CA ASN A 601 -40.93 9.75 -29.21
C ASN A 601 -39.54 9.71 -28.54
N VAL A 602 -39.24 8.67 -27.75
CA VAL A 602 -37.89 8.42 -27.22
C VAL A 602 -37.32 7.22 -27.94
N LYS A 603 -36.16 7.39 -28.58
CA LYS A 603 -35.53 6.34 -29.39
C LYS A 603 -35.12 5.12 -28.56
N ASN A 604 -34.62 5.38 -27.34
CA ASN A 604 -34.11 4.35 -26.44
C ASN A 604 -35.19 3.94 -25.43
N GLU A 605 -35.17 2.67 -25.07
CA GLU A 605 -36.00 2.15 -23.97
C GLU A 605 -35.37 2.56 -22.64
N ILE A 606 -36.23 2.84 -21.67
CA ILE A 606 -35.81 3.20 -20.32
C ILE A 606 -35.84 1.95 -19.46
N TYR A 607 -34.68 1.58 -18.93
CA TYR A 607 -34.56 0.50 -17.97
C TYR A 607 -34.86 1.07 -16.57
N TYR A 608 -35.66 0.34 -15.79
CA TYR A 608 -35.96 0.65 -14.41
C TYR A 608 -35.86 -0.60 -13.55
#